data_AF-A0A835INC3-F1
#
_entry.id   AF-A0A835INC3-F1
#
_cell.length_a   1.000
_cell.length_b   1.000
_cell.length_c   1.000
_cell.angle_alpha   90.00
_cell.angle_beta   90.00
_cell.angle_gamma   90.00
#
_symmetry.space_group_name_H-M   'P 1'
#
loop_
_entity.id
_entity.type
_entity.pdbx_description
1 polymer ?
#
loop_
_entity_poly.entity_id
_entity_poly.type
_entity_poly.pdbx_seq_one_letter_code
_entity_poly.pdbx_strand_id
1 'polypeptide(L)'
;MDDFGTWWTIRRSLIVKNNYFTSGNQVTNVSFFGLAQGNARGAVASAKIAVYKVCWEEGCDAQDILSAFDDAISDGVDTLSVSLGGEKSDDYSIDPIAIDAFHAMQNGILTSQSAGNNGPELGSVLSIVPWILSVAASNTD
;
A
#
# COMPACT_ATOMS: atom_id res chain seq x y z
N MET A 1 -25.25 -2.94 21.93
CA MET A 1 -25.77 -2.37 20.67
C MET A 1 -24.57 -1.72 19.98
N ASP A 2 -23.86 -2.38 19.06
CA ASP A 2 -24.24 -3.54 18.26
C ASP A 2 -23.12 -4.57 18.21
N ASP A 3 -23.56 -5.82 18.30
CA ASP A 3 -22.78 -7.05 18.41
C ASP A 3 -22.96 -7.79 17.07
N PHE A 4 -21.86 -8.06 16.37
CA PHE A 4 -21.84 -9.04 15.28
C PHE A 4 -20.50 -9.78 15.30
N GLY A 5 -20.49 -10.91 16.02
CA GLY A 5 -20.28 -12.19 15.36
C GLY A 5 -18.84 -12.55 14.98
N THR A 6 -18.26 -13.41 15.81
CA THR A 6 -17.14 -14.31 15.55
C THR A 6 -17.18 -15.01 14.17
N TRP A 7 -16.01 -15.53 13.77
CA TRP A 7 -15.66 -16.33 12.58
C TRP A 7 -15.10 -15.50 11.42
N TRP A 8 -13.75 -15.43 11.32
CA TRP A 8 -12.95 -16.10 10.30
C TRP A 8 -11.45 -15.86 10.59
N THR A 9 -10.71 -16.94 10.88
CA THR A 9 -9.24 -16.91 10.85
C THR A 9 -8.80 -16.77 9.40
N ILE A 10 -8.44 -15.55 8.97
CA ILE A 10 -7.84 -15.33 7.64
C ILE A 10 -6.49 -14.66 7.85
N ARG A 11 -5.43 -15.42 7.56
CA ARG A 11 -4.08 -14.87 7.49
C ARG A 11 -3.70 -14.42 6.08
N ARG A 12 -2.88 -13.38 5.83
CA ARG A 12 -2.82 -11.96 6.24
C ARG A 12 -2.04 -11.28 5.08
N SER A 13 -2.52 -10.25 4.37
CA SER A 13 -1.72 -9.51 3.35
C SER A 13 -2.45 -8.22 2.94
N LEU A 14 -1.82 -7.03 3.07
CA LEU A 14 -2.48 -5.73 2.90
C LEU A 14 -1.86 -4.84 1.82
N ILE A 15 -2.75 -4.22 1.06
CA ILE A 15 -2.56 -2.98 0.31
C ILE A 15 -3.23 -1.77 1.01
N VAL A 16 -2.44 -0.78 1.42
CA VAL A 16 -2.95 0.55 1.75
C VAL A 16 -3.22 1.30 0.43
N LYS A 17 -4.52 1.40 0.12
CA LYS A 17 -5.23 2.01 -1.04
C LYS A 17 -5.14 1.29 -2.41
N ASN A 18 -6.29 0.80 -2.88
CA ASN A 18 -6.68 0.55 -4.29
C ASN A 18 -5.66 -0.10 -5.26
N ASN A 19 -4.73 -0.92 -4.78
CA ASN A 19 -3.70 -1.52 -5.61
C ASN A 19 -4.00 -2.99 -5.97
N TYR A 20 -5.12 -3.24 -6.65
CA TYR A 20 -5.46 -4.58 -7.18
C TYR A 20 -4.38 -5.14 -8.12
N PHE A 21 -3.42 -4.32 -8.56
CA PHE A 21 -2.29 -4.75 -9.37
C PHE A 21 -1.35 -5.74 -8.66
N THR A 22 -1.35 -5.82 -7.32
CA THR A 22 -0.55 -6.84 -6.62
C THR A 22 -1.24 -8.21 -6.59
N SER A 23 -2.57 -8.28 -6.41
CA SER A 23 -3.26 -9.56 -6.16
C SER A 23 -4.66 -9.70 -6.76
N GLY A 24 -4.98 -8.95 -7.81
CA GLY A 24 -6.23 -9.09 -8.54
C GLY A 24 -6.37 -10.46 -9.18
N ASN A 25 -7.55 -11.09 -9.00
CA ASN A 25 -7.88 -12.33 -9.71
C ASN A 25 -7.89 -12.10 -11.23
N GLN A 26 -7.66 -13.19 -11.97
CA GLN A 26 -7.69 -13.11 -13.43
C GLN A 26 -9.10 -12.79 -13.93
N VAL A 27 -9.23 -11.70 -14.67
CA VAL A 27 -10.45 -11.31 -15.39
C VAL A 27 -10.15 -11.34 -16.88
N THR A 28 -10.90 -12.14 -17.61
CA THR A 28 -10.67 -12.33 -19.05
C THR A 28 -11.38 -11.29 -19.89
N ASN A 29 -10.79 -10.95 -21.04
CA ASN A 29 -11.40 -10.11 -22.08
C ASN A 29 -11.78 -8.69 -21.60
N VAL A 30 -10.92 -8.07 -20.79
CA VAL A 30 -11.07 -6.69 -20.32
C VAL A 30 -10.28 -5.72 -21.19
N SER A 31 -10.74 -4.47 -21.23
CA SER A 31 -10.04 -3.35 -21.87
C SER A 31 -10.51 -2.01 -21.33
N PHE A 32 -9.73 -0.97 -21.62
CA PHE A 32 -10.12 0.41 -21.42
C PHE A 32 -10.53 1.01 -22.78
N PHE A 33 -11.83 1.06 -23.06
CA PHE A 33 -12.37 1.52 -24.35
C PHE A 33 -11.75 0.81 -25.59
N GLY A 34 -11.42 -0.48 -25.46
CA GLY A 34 -10.78 -1.26 -26.51
C GLY A 34 -9.24 -1.20 -26.52
N LEU A 35 -8.63 -0.36 -25.68
CA LEU A 35 -7.17 -0.32 -25.47
C LEU A 35 -6.74 -1.39 -24.46
N ALA A 36 -5.54 -1.93 -24.67
CA ALA A 36 -4.94 -2.97 -23.82
C ALA A 36 -5.87 -4.19 -23.61
N GLN A 37 -6.51 -4.65 -24.69
CA GLN A 37 -7.42 -5.81 -24.65
C GLN A 37 -6.65 -7.07 -24.25
N GLY A 38 -7.12 -7.74 -23.20
CA GLY A 38 -6.51 -8.98 -22.75
C GLY A 38 -7.10 -9.51 -21.46
N ASN A 39 -6.30 -10.31 -20.75
CA ASN A 39 -6.64 -10.83 -19.44
C ASN A 39 -5.90 -10.02 -18.37
N ALA A 40 -6.63 -9.31 -17.52
CA ALA A 40 -6.03 -8.60 -16.39
C ALA A 40 -5.87 -9.53 -15.20
N ARG A 41 -4.75 -9.41 -14.48
CA ARG A 41 -4.49 -10.06 -13.20
C ARG A 41 -3.47 -9.25 -12.41
N GLY A 42 -3.44 -9.43 -11.10
CA GLY A 42 -2.34 -8.94 -10.29
C GLY A 42 -1.06 -9.75 -10.48
N ALA A 43 0.04 -9.25 -9.93
CA ALA A 43 1.33 -9.93 -9.89
C ALA A 43 1.19 -11.34 -9.30
N VAL A 44 0.53 -11.45 -8.13
CA VAL A 44 0.25 -12.70 -7.41
C VAL A 44 -1.26 -12.88 -7.25
N ALA A 45 -1.92 -13.40 -8.28
CA ALA A 45 -3.38 -13.58 -8.30
C ALA A 45 -3.93 -14.51 -7.19
N SER A 46 -3.10 -15.41 -6.64
CA SER A 46 -3.50 -16.32 -5.56
C SER A 46 -3.33 -15.74 -4.15
N ALA A 47 -2.72 -14.56 -4.03
CA ALA A 47 -2.53 -13.92 -2.73
C ALA A 47 -3.86 -13.37 -2.21
N LYS A 48 -3.99 -13.35 -0.88
CA LYS A 48 -5.16 -12.78 -0.21
C LYS A 48 -4.98 -11.28 -0.06
N ILE A 49 -6.09 -10.56 -0.03
CA ILE A 49 -6.10 -9.11 0.13
C ILE A 49 -6.89 -8.75 1.39
N ALA A 50 -6.24 -8.03 2.29
CA ALA A 50 -6.84 -7.17 3.30
C ALA A 50 -6.77 -5.74 2.77
N VAL A 51 -7.72 -4.90 3.18
CA VAL A 51 -7.80 -3.49 2.76
C VAL A 51 -8.05 -2.65 4.00
N TYR A 52 -7.15 -1.71 4.29
CA TYR A 52 -7.38 -0.66 5.29
C TYR A 52 -7.43 0.66 4.52
N LYS A 53 -8.60 1.30 4.58
CA LYS A 53 -8.88 2.53 3.87
C LYS A 53 -8.48 3.69 4.78
N VAL A 54 -7.49 4.47 4.32
CA VAL A 54 -6.94 5.60 5.07
C VAL A 54 -7.07 6.94 4.34
N CYS A 55 -7.68 6.92 3.16
CA CYS A 55 -7.86 8.09 2.34
C CYS A 55 -9.32 8.27 1.96
N TRP A 56 -9.75 9.51 2.04
CA TRP A 56 -11.09 9.99 1.73
C TRP A 56 -11.00 11.04 0.62
N GLU A 57 -12.10 11.74 0.34
CA GLU A 57 -12.11 12.78 -0.70
C GLU A 57 -11.26 13.98 -0.28
N GLU A 58 -11.17 14.22 1.03
CA GLU A 58 -10.49 15.34 1.67
C GLU A 58 -8.98 15.12 1.80
N GLY A 59 -8.51 13.86 1.73
CA GLY A 59 -7.09 13.53 1.91
C GLY A 59 -6.88 12.21 2.63
N CYS A 60 -5.66 12.01 3.12
CA CYS A 60 -5.28 10.85 3.93
C CYS A 60 -4.71 11.37 5.25
N ASP A 61 -5.47 11.24 6.32
CA ASP A 61 -5.07 11.78 7.61
C ASP A 61 -4.02 10.90 8.28
N ALA A 62 -3.08 11.52 8.97
CA ALA A 62 -2.00 10.79 9.64
C ALA A 62 -2.54 9.78 10.65
N GLN A 63 -3.63 10.10 11.37
CA GLN A 63 -4.23 9.18 12.34
C GLN A 63 -4.80 7.92 11.67
N ASP A 64 -5.45 8.07 10.51
CA ASP A 64 -5.99 6.94 9.76
C ASP A 64 -4.85 6.05 9.23
N ILE A 65 -3.76 6.65 8.75
CA ILE A 65 -2.56 5.92 8.32
C ILE A 65 -1.99 5.13 9.49
N LEU A 66 -1.78 5.78 10.65
CA LEU A 66 -1.19 5.13 11.81
C LEU A 66 -2.05 3.95 12.30
N SER A 67 -3.36 4.19 12.45
CA SER A 67 -4.30 3.14 12.87
C SER A 67 -4.31 1.95 11.91
N ALA A 68 -4.20 2.19 10.60
CA ALA A 68 -4.18 1.12 9.61
C ALA A 68 -2.91 0.29 9.67
N PHE A 69 -1.75 0.88 9.94
CA PHE A 69 -0.52 0.13 10.14
C PHE A 69 -0.58 -0.72 11.41
N ASP A 70 -1.05 -0.15 12.52
CA ASP A 70 -1.24 -0.88 13.77
C ASP A 70 -2.18 -2.07 13.58
N ASP A 71 -3.32 -1.84 12.94
CA ASP A 71 -4.25 -2.91 12.61
C ASP A 71 -3.63 -3.94 11.67
N ALA A 72 -2.85 -3.53 10.66
CA ALA A 72 -2.18 -4.44 9.73
C ALA A 72 -1.08 -5.29 10.38
N ILE A 73 -0.34 -4.73 11.35
CA ILE A 73 0.69 -5.43 12.10
C ILE A 73 0.03 -6.38 13.11
N SER A 74 -1.02 -5.92 13.80
CA SER A 74 -1.84 -6.75 14.68
C SER A 74 -2.50 -7.87 13.89
N ASP A 75 -2.94 -7.57 12.67
CA ASP A 75 -3.40 -8.45 11.60
C ASP A 75 -2.25 -9.06 10.79
N GLY A 76 -0.98 -8.94 11.23
CA GLY A 76 0.25 -9.63 10.84
C GLY A 76 0.37 -10.01 9.38
N VAL A 77 0.05 -9.05 8.53
CA VAL A 77 0.19 -9.17 7.08
C VAL A 77 1.59 -9.59 6.69
N ASP A 78 1.71 -10.37 5.62
CA ASP A 78 3.02 -10.82 5.14
C ASP A 78 3.81 -9.65 4.50
N THR A 79 3.10 -8.68 3.92
CA THR A 79 3.67 -7.49 3.28
C THR A 79 2.67 -6.34 3.25
N LEU A 80 3.20 -5.12 3.14
CA LEU A 80 2.47 -3.87 3.03
C LEU A 80 2.79 -3.20 1.70
N SER A 81 1.75 -2.89 0.92
CA SER A 81 1.85 -2.05 -0.28
C SER A 81 1.22 -0.69 0.00
N VAL A 82 2.02 0.38 0.00
CA VAL A 82 1.60 1.74 0.38
C VAL A 82 1.85 2.71 -0.77
N SER A 83 0.81 3.07 -1.50
CA SER A 83 0.92 4.07 -2.59
C SER A 83 0.52 5.46 -2.08
N LEU A 84 1.20 5.92 -1.03
CA LEU A 84 0.99 7.19 -0.34
C LEU A 84 2.33 7.91 -0.08
N GLY A 85 2.26 9.22 0.05
CA GLY A 85 3.38 10.09 0.40
C GLY A 85 2.91 11.54 0.52
N GLY A 86 3.69 12.36 1.23
CA GLY A 86 3.43 13.80 1.38
C GLY A 86 3.76 14.59 0.10
N GLU A 87 3.61 15.91 0.15
CA GLU A 87 4.06 16.78 -0.94
C GLU A 87 5.59 16.99 -0.93
N LYS A 88 6.21 16.83 0.24
CA LYS A 88 7.65 16.97 0.49
C LYS A 88 8.11 15.85 1.42
N SER A 89 9.41 15.56 1.41
CA SER A 89 9.99 14.67 2.40
C SER A 89 10.02 15.38 3.75
N ASP A 90 9.34 14.80 4.72
CA ASP A 90 9.40 15.21 6.12
C ASP A 90 10.55 14.49 6.85
N ASP A 91 10.88 14.96 8.05
CA ASP A 91 11.75 14.21 8.94
C ASP A 91 11.06 12.88 9.31
N TYR A 92 11.81 11.77 9.30
CA TYR A 92 11.28 10.44 9.59
C TYR A 92 10.63 10.34 10.98
N SER A 93 10.97 11.24 11.91
CA SER A 93 10.39 11.30 13.25
C SER A 93 8.97 11.89 13.30
N ILE A 94 8.50 12.51 12.22
CA ILE A 94 7.15 13.09 12.11
C ILE A 94 6.34 12.52 10.93
N ASP A 95 6.97 11.77 10.03
CA ASP A 95 6.29 11.06 8.94
C ASP A 95 5.59 9.79 9.47
N PRO A 96 4.24 9.72 9.45
CA PRO A 96 3.51 8.56 9.95
C PRO A 96 3.85 7.27 9.20
N ILE A 97 4.14 7.33 7.90
CA ILE A 97 4.50 6.15 7.10
C ILE A 97 5.89 5.66 7.51
N ALA A 98 6.83 6.58 7.74
CA ALA A 98 8.18 6.22 8.19
C ALA A 98 8.15 5.54 9.57
N ILE A 99 7.44 6.12 10.54
CA ILE A 99 7.33 5.59 11.91
C ILE A 99 6.75 4.18 11.90
N ASP A 100 5.62 3.98 11.22
CA ASP A 100 4.95 2.69 11.30
C ASP A 100 5.51 1.64 10.35
N ALA A 101 6.15 2.04 9.25
CA ALA A 101 6.96 1.11 8.49
C ALA A 101 8.15 0.59 9.30
N PHE A 102 8.67 1.38 10.25
CA PHE A 102 9.69 0.90 11.17
C PHE A 102 9.12 -0.17 12.12
N HIS A 103 7.93 0.06 12.68
CA HIS A 103 7.23 -0.93 13.50
C HIS A 103 6.88 -2.20 12.70
N ALA A 104 6.45 -2.06 11.45
CA ALA A 104 6.20 -3.18 10.54
C ALA A 104 7.48 -4.00 10.29
N MET A 105 8.60 -3.33 10.00
CA MET A 105 9.90 -3.97 9.83
C MET A 105 10.33 -4.74 11.09
N GLN A 106 10.13 -4.17 12.29
CA GLN A 106 10.42 -4.85 13.55
C GLN A 106 9.59 -6.13 13.75
N ASN A 107 8.42 -6.21 13.13
CA ASN A 107 7.56 -7.40 13.10
C ASN A 107 7.81 -8.31 11.87
N GLY A 108 8.85 -8.04 11.07
CA GLY A 108 9.21 -8.83 9.90
C GLY A 108 8.33 -8.59 8.67
N ILE A 109 7.61 -7.47 8.63
CA ILE A 109 6.68 -7.10 7.56
C ILE A 109 7.36 -6.06 6.65
N LEU A 110 7.55 -6.39 5.37
CA LEU A 110 8.15 -5.48 4.39
C LEU A 110 7.11 -4.47 3.87
N THR A 111 7.44 -3.19 3.95
CA THR A 111 6.67 -2.08 3.35
C THR A 111 7.27 -1.66 2.02
N SER A 112 6.46 -1.73 0.96
CA SER A 112 6.74 -1.17 -0.37
C SER A 112 6.02 0.16 -0.53
N GLN A 113 6.75 1.24 -0.80
CA GLN A 113 6.19 2.59 -0.96
C GLN A 113 6.59 3.20 -2.30
N SER A 114 5.69 3.99 -2.90
CA SER A 114 6.04 4.80 -4.08
C SER A 114 7.08 5.88 -3.72
N ALA A 115 8.07 6.07 -4.61
CA ALA A 115 9.08 7.11 -4.46
C ALA A 115 8.51 8.55 -4.54
N GLY A 116 7.32 8.73 -5.13
CA GLY A 116 6.69 10.02 -5.39
C GLY A 116 6.69 10.39 -6.87
N ASN A 117 5.89 11.39 -7.23
CA ASN A 117 5.68 11.82 -8.63
C ASN A 117 6.24 13.23 -8.90
N ASN A 118 7.07 13.75 -8.00
CA ASN A 118 7.57 15.13 -8.03
C ASN A 118 8.89 15.29 -8.82
N GLY A 119 9.31 14.24 -9.54
CA GLY A 119 10.46 14.29 -10.43
C GLY A 119 10.28 15.29 -11.59
N PRO A 120 11.34 15.53 -12.39
CA PRO A 120 12.59 14.77 -12.47
C PRO A 120 13.76 15.36 -11.67
N GLU A 121 13.53 16.44 -10.91
CA GLU A 121 14.61 17.13 -10.19
C GLU A 121 15.30 16.25 -9.14
N LEU A 122 16.60 16.46 -8.94
CA LEU A 122 17.37 15.72 -7.93
C LEU A 122 16.81 15.98 -6.52
N GLY A 123 16.71 14.92 -5.72
CA GLY A 123 16.20 15.01 -4.35
C GLY A 123 14.67 15.13 -4.23
N SER A 124 13.92 14.85 -5.30
CA SER A 124 12.44 14.85 -5.32
C SER A 124 11.79 13.58 -4.76
N VAL A 125 12.59 12.58 -4.35
CA VAL A 125 12.09 11.33 -3.75
C VAL A 125 11.56 11.61 -2.34
N LEU A 126 10.36 11.08 -2.07
CA LEU A 126 9.65 11.25 -0.80
C LEU A 126 9.90 10.06 0.15
N SER A 127 9.96 8.84 -0.38
CA SER A 127 10.24 7.63 0.38
C SER A 127 11.75 7.43 0.54
N ILE A 128 12.30 7.99 1.62
CA ILE A 128 13.76 8.13 1.84
C ILE A 128 14.32 7.26 2.99
N VAL A 129 13.46 6.61 3.76
CA VAL A 129 13.89 5.84 4.94
C VAL A 129 14.40 4.45 4.54
N PRO A 130 15.44 3.93 5.23
CA PRO A 130 16.13 2.70 4.80
C PRO A 130 15.36 1.41 5.03
N TRP A 131 14.31 1.42 5.85
CA TRP A 131 13.47 0.24 6.14
C TRP A 131 12.26 0.10 5.21
N ILE A 132 12.11 1.00 4.24
CA ILE A 132 11.07 0.93 3.21
C ILE A 132 11.69 0.57 1.86
N LEU A 133 11.02 -0.31 1.12
CA LEU A 133 11.32 -0.52 -0.29
C LEU A 133 10.71 0.63 -1.11
N SER A 134 11.53 1.60 -1.47
CA SER A 134 11.13 2.75 -2.30
C SER A 134 11.10 2.37 -3.79
N VAL A 135 9.95 2.55 -4.44
CA VAL A 135 9.67 2.09 -5.81
C VAL A 135 9.48 3.28 -6.77
N ALA A 136 10.33 3.35 -7.80
CA ALA A 136 10.20 4.31 -8.90
C ALA A 136 9.30 3.76 -10.04
N ALA A 137 8.89 4.62 -10.96
CA ALA A 137 8.06 4.26 -12.11
C ALA A 137 8.87 4.30 -13.42
N SER A 138 8.57 3.37 -14.33
CA SER A 138 9.07 3.35 -15.71
C SER A 138 7.94 2.98 -16.67
N ASN A 139 8.15 3.23 -17.96
CA ASN A 139 7.21 2.84 -19.00
C ASN A 139 7.42 1.38 -19.41
N THR A 140 6.35 0.75 -19.91
CA THR A 140 6.39 -0.55 -20.59
C THR A 140 6.56 -0.34 -22.10
N ASP A 141 6.84 -1.42 -22.82
CA ASP A 141 6.95 -1.46 -24.29
C ASP A 141 5.61 -1.32 -25.02
#